data_AF-A0A4R8HQ59-F1
#
_entry.id   AF-A0A4R8HQ59-F1
#
_cell.length_a   1.000
_cell.length_b   1.000
_cell.length_c   1.000
_cell.angle_alpha   90.00
_cell.angle_beta   90.00
_cell.angle_gamma   90.00
#
_symmetry.space_group_name_H-M   'P 1'
#
loop_
_entity.id
_entity.type
_entity.pdbx_description
1 polymer ?
#
loop_
_entity_poly.entity_id
_entity_poly.type
_entity_poly.pdbx_seq_one_letter_code
_entity_poly.pdbx_strand_id
1 'polypeptide(L)'
;MSKYEALRSITAGWIVGVLLAIQTFIFPLFFMKEFQVTNFTISSIVILILSIGIYLKSRVCAILLFAMYIISNILDLVNDPLSMISVLIMIRIIFLKGLYQGVKGTFAYQEIMEVEGNKIDSKDFKQKIL
;
A
#
# COMPACT_ATOMS: atom_id res chain seq x y z
N MET A 1 14.51 8.05 -9.92
CA MET A 1 13.11 7.85 -10.32
C MET A 1 12.53 9.20 -10.72
N SER A 2 11.88 9.29 -11.87
CA SER A 2 11.21 10.52 -12.32
C SER A 2 9.93 10.79 -11.50
N LYS A 3 9.50 12.04 -11.36
CA LYS A 3 8.25 12.43 -10.66
C LYS A 3 7.03 11.66 -11.20
N TYR A 4 6.97 11.46 -12.51
CA TYR A 4 5.90 10.70 -13.17
C TYR A 4 5.95 9.20 -12.82
N GLU A 5 7.13 8.62 -12.68
CA GLU A 5 7.31 7.21 -12.29
C GLU A 5 6.94 6.98 -10.82
N ALA A 6 7.27 7.95 -9.95
CA ALA A 6 6.89 7.92 -8.55
C ALA A 6 5.36 7.97 -8.40
N LEU A 7 4.69 8.89 -9.10
CA LEU A 7 3.24 8.97 -9.13
C LEU A 7 2.60 7.70 -9.69
N ARG A 8 3.15 7.13 -10.78
CA ARG A 8 2.66 5.85 -11.34
C ARG A 8 2.80 4.68 -10.37
N SER A 9 3.85 4.68 -9.56
CA SER A 9 4.08 3.65 -8.55
C SER A 9 3.12 3.79 -7.37
N ILE A 10 2.83 5.03 -6.97
CA ILE A 10 1.77 5.34 -5.98
C ILE A 10 0.41 4.92 -6.52
N THR A 11 0.11 5.21 -7.80
CA THR A 11 -1.17 4.82 -8.40
C THR A 11 -1.37 3.31 -8.44
N ALA A 12 -0.33 2.55 -8.80
CA ALA A 12 -0.35 1.11 -8.70
C ALA A 12 -0.58 0.63 -7.26
N GLY A 13 0.10 1.24 -6.28
CA GLY A 13 0.00 0.88 -4.87
C GLY A 13 -1.41 0.99 -4.29
N TRP A 14 -2.12 2.11 -4.51
CA TRP A 14 -3.48 2.26 -3.97
C TRP A 14 -4.50 1.38 -4.71
N ILE A 15 -4.37 1.18 -6.03
CA ILE A 15 -5.24 0.25 -6.78
C ILE A 15 -5.10 -1.15 -6.20
N VAL A 16 -3.87 -1.59 -5.96
CA VAL A 16 -3.58 -2.88 -5.33
C VAL A 16 -4.14 -2.94 -3.90
N GLY A 17 -4.04 -1.86 -3.12
CA GLY A 17 -4.65 -1.79 -1.79
C GLY A 17 -6.18 -1.89 -1.80
N VAL A 18 -6.85 -1.26 -2.77
CA VAL A 18 -8.32 -1.36 -2.94
C VAL A 18 -8.72 -2.77 -3.34
N LEU A 19 -8.01 -3.38 -4.30
CA LEU A 19 -8.25 -4.77 -4.69
C LEU A 19 -8.07 -5.74 -3.51
N LEU A 20 -7.08 -5.49 -2.65
CA LEU A 20 -6.85 -6.28 -1.44
C LEU A 20 -8.02 -6.16 -0.45
N ALA A 21 -8.58 -4.96 -0.26
CA ALA A 21 -9.74 -4.77 0.61
C ALA A 21 -10.97 -5.51 0.07
N ILE A 22 -11.21 -5.44 -1.23
CA ILE A 22 -12.30 -6.15 -1.90
C ILE A 22 -12.11 -7.67 -1.73
N GLN A 23 -10.91 -8.19 -1.97
CA GLN A 23 -10.62 -9.61 -1.74
C GLN A 23 -10.87 -10.01 -0.28
N THR A 24 -10.41 -9.20 0.68
CA THR A 24 -10.55 -9.48 2.12
C THR A 24 -12.02 -9.54 2.54
N PHE A 25 -12.88 -8.76 1.89
CA PHE A 25 -14.32 -8.78 2.13
C PHE A 25 -15.03 -9.94 1.42
N ILE A 26 -14.68 -10.22 0.16
CA ILE A 26 -15.33 -11.26 -0.66
C ILE A 26 -14.95 -12.66 -0.21
N PHE A 27 -13.67 -12.91 0.08
CA PHE A 27 -13.17 -14.25 0.41
C PHE A 27 -13.98 -14.98 1.52
N PRO A 28 -14.23 -14.38 2.70
CA PRO A 28 -15.00 -15.05 3.74
C PRO A 28 -16.47 -15.31 3.36
N LEU A 29 -17.07 -14.53 2.44
CA LEU A 29 -18.45 -14.76 1.98
C LEU A 29 -18.61 -16.08 1.20
N PHE A 30 -17.55 -16.51 0.50
CA PHE A 30 -17.61 -17.70 -0.34
C PHE A 30 -16.98 -18.94 0.31
N PHE A 31 -15.96 -18.76 1.16
CA PHE A 31 -15.12 -19.86 1.63
C PHE A 31 -15.31 -20.21 3.11
N MET A 32 -15.89 -19.33 3.94
CA MET A 32 -16.08 -19.61 5.37
C MET A 32 -17.51 -20.05 5.68
N LYS A 33 -17.64 -21.16 6.41
CA LYS A 33 -18.94 -21.69 6.88
C LYS A 33 -19.54 -20.85 8.01
N GLU A 34 -18.72 -20.20 8.82
CA GLU A 34 -19.15 -19.30 9.89
C GLU A 34 -18.70 -17.87 9.57
N PHE A 35 -19.67 -17.03 9.19
CA PHE A 35 -19.39 -15.67 8.75
C PHE A 35 -19.42 -14.70 9.94
N GLN A 36 -18.24 -14.38 10.49
CA GLN A 36 -18.11 -13.31 11.48
C GLN A 36 -18.02 -11.93 10.80
N VAL A 37 -19.18 -11.42 10.35
CA VAL A 37 -19.34 -10.18 9.57
C VAL A 37 -18.50 -9.01 10.11
N THR A 38 -18.47 -8.83 11.43
CA THR A 38 -17.85 -7.69 12.11
C THR A 38 -16.34 -7.64 11.92
N ASN A 39 -15.62 -8.74 12.12
CA ASN A 39 -14.16 -8.76 12.09
C ASN A 39 -13.59 -8.54 10.67
N PHE A 40 -14.22 -9.15 9.66
CA PHE A 40 -13.80 -9.00 8.26
C PHE A 40 -14.15 -7.62 7.68
N THR A 41 -15.29 -7.05 8.08
CA THR A 41 -15.69 -5.70 7.65
C THR A 41 -14.78 -4.63 8.23
N ILE A 42 -14.39 -4.74 9.51
CA ILE A 42 -13.43 -3.81 10.12
C ILE A 42 -12.08 -3.89 9.39
N SER A 43 -11.60 -5.11 9.12
CA SER A 43 -10.33 -5.32 8.45
C SER A 43 -10.31 -4.73 7.03
N SER A 44 -11.38 -4.92 6.24
CA SER A 44 -11.47 -4.37 4.88
C SER A 44 -11.55 -2.84 4.88
N ILE A 45 -12.27 -2.24 5.84
CA ILE A 45 -12.33 -0.78 5.99
C ILE A 45 -10.97 -0.20 6.36
N VAL A 46 -10.24 -0.82 7.29
CA VAL A 46 -8.89 -0.38 7.66
C VAL A 46 -7.94 -0.42 6.46
N ILE A 47 -7.99 -1.49 5.66
CA ILE A 47 -7.21 -1.61 4.41
C ILE A 47 -7.58 -0.49 3.41
N LEU A 48 -8.86 -0.17 3.26
CA LEU A 48 -9.31 0.92 2.40
C LEU A 48 -8.80 2.29 2.87
N ILE A 49 -8.91 2.58 4.17
CA ILE A 49 -8.42 3.84 4.75
C ILE A 49 -6.92 3.99 4.50
N LEU A 50 -6.15 2.92 4.73
CA LEU A 50 -4.71 2.93 4.49
C LEU A 50 -4.39 3.10 3.00
N SER A 51 -5.15 2.45 2.12
CA SER A 51 -5.00 2.61 0.66
C SER A 51 -5.26 4.05 0.21
N ILE A 52 -6.31 4.69 0.74
CA ILE A 52 -6.57 6.12 0.51
C ILE A 52 -5.42 6.97 1.05
N GLY A 53 -4.83 6.60 2.19
CA GLY A 53 -3.62 7.23 2.71
C GLY A 53 -2.43 7.18 1.75
N ILE A 54 -2.28 6.08 1.00
CA ILE A 54 -1.27 5.95 -0.07
C ILE A 54 -1.58 6.90 -1.23
N TYR A 55 -2.85 7.01 -1.62
CA TYR A 55 -3.29 7.99 -2.64
C TYR A 55 -2.98 9.44 -2.22
N LEU A 56 -3.14 9.75 -0.92
CA LEU A 56 -2.75 11.02 -0.31
C LEU A 56 -1.22 11.15 -0.11
N LYS A 57 -0.42 10.22 -0.65
CA LYS A 57 1.05 10.25 -0.67
C LYS A 57 1.69 10.14 0.73
N SER A 58 0.97 9.58 1.69
CA SER A 58 1.49 9.32 3.05
C SER A 58 2.41 8.10 3.06
N ARG A 59 3.68 8.31 3.40
CA ARG A 59 4.67 7.22 3.59
C ARG A 59 4.23 6.24 4.67
N VAL A 60 3.68 6.75 5.77
CA VAL A 60 3.29 5.94 6.94
C VAL A 60 2.18 4.97 6.58
N CYS A 61 1.17 5.41 5.82
CA CYS A 61 0.07 4.54 5.39
C CYS A 61 0.56 3.42 4.46
N ALA A 62 1.50 3.73 3.55
CA ALA A 62 2.08 2.72 2.66
C ALA A 62 2.83 1.63 3.44
N ILE A 63 3.66 2.04 4.41
CA ILE A 63 4.44 1.12 5.25
C ILE A 63 3.49 0.29 6.13
N LEU A 64 2.51 0.92 6.77
CA LEU A 64 1.54 0.21 7.61
C LEU A 64 0.76 -0.83 6.82
N LEU A 65 0.25 -0.47 5.63
CA LEU A 65 -0.49 -1.42 4.80
C LEU A 65 0.38 -2.59 4.36
N PHE A 66 1.62 -2.32 3.97
CA PHE A 66 2.59 -3.36 3.59
C PHE A 66 2.95 -4.27 4.77
N ALA A 67 3.21 -3.69 5.94
CA ALA A 67 3.54 -4.44 7.15
C ALA A 67 2.36 -5.30 7.62
N MET A 68 1.16 -4.74 7.66
CA MET A 68 -0.07 -5.50 7.96
C MET A 68 -0.23 -6.68 7.00
N TYR A 69 -0.01 -6.45 5.71
CA TYR A 69 -0.08 -7.52 4.72
C TYR A 69 0.92 -8.65 5.01
N ILE A 70 2.19 -8.33 5.30
CA ILE A 70 3.20 -9.33 5.64
C ILE A 70 2.81 -10.10 6.90
N ILE A 71 2.39 -9.39 7.96
CA ILE A 71 2.01 -10.02 9.23
C ILE A 71 0.83 -10.97 9.02
N SER A 72 -0.22 -10.56 8.31
CA SER A 72 -1.35 -11.42 7.98
C SER A 72 -0.91 -12.67 7.21
N ASN A 73 0.01 -12.52 6.24
CA ASN A 73 0.52 -13.66 5.49
C ASN A 73 1.33 -14.65 6.35
N ILE A 74 2.11 -14.15 7.31
CA ILE A 74 2.85 -14.98 8.25
C ILE A 74 1.89 -15.69 9.22
N LEU A 75 0.89 -14.99 9.74
CA LEU A 75 -0.11 -15.58 10.61
C LEU A 75 -0.89 -16.70 9.91
N ASP A 76 -1.29 -16.50 8.65
CA ASP A 76 -1.95 -17.54 7.86
C ASP A 76 -1.05 -18.78 7.70
N LEU A 77 0.25 -18.57 7.41
CA LEU A 77 1.21 -19.65 7.27
C LEU A 77 1.38 -20.47 8.56
N VAL A 78 1.37 -19.81 9.72
CA VAL A 78 1.52 -20.44 11.03
C VAL A 78 0.25 -21.20 11.43
N ASN A 79 -0.93 -20.64 11.16
CA ASN A 79 -2.20 -21.20 11.62
C ASN A 79 -2.76 -22.27 10.68
N ASP A 80 -2.56 -22.13 9.36
CA ASP A 80 -3.04 -23.09 8.37
C ASP A 80 -2.06 -23.19 7.18
N PRO A 81 -1.05 -24.06 7.25
CA PRO A 81 -0.08 -24.22 6.18
C PRO A 81 -0.68 -24.81 4.89
N LEU A 82 -1.86 -25.45 4.95
CA LEU A 82 -2.57 -25.94 3.75
C LEU A 82 -3.32 -24.82 3.03
N SER A 83 -3.62 -23.70 3.70
CA SER A 83 -4.20 -22.50 3.07
C SER A 83 -3.29 -21.88 1.99
N MET A 84 -2.01 -22.24 1.95
CA MET A 84 -1.03 -21.78 0.95
C MET A 84 -1.08 -22.51 -0.40
N ILE A 85 -1.96 -23.50 -0.61
CA ILE A 85 -1.91 -24.34 -1.80
C ILE A 85 -2.23 -23.57 -3.10
N SER A 86 -1.16 -23.36 -3.88
CA SER A 86 -1.07 -23.09 -5.33
C SER A 86 -1.57 -21.74 -5.86
N VAL A 87 -2.88 -21.45 -5.81
CA VAL A 87 -3.44 -20.27 -6.51
C VAL A 87 -3.32 -19.00 -5.68
N LEU A 88 -3.53 -19.10 -4.37
CA LEU A 88 -3.46 -17.96 -3.45
C LEU A 88 -2.02 -17.45 -3.29
N ILE A 89 -1.01 -18.29 -3.46
CA ILE A 89 0.40 -17.90 -3.31
C ILE A 89 0.83 -16.92 -4.40
N MET A 90 0.42 -17.14 -5.66
CA MET A 90 0.74 -16.23 -6.76
C MET A 90 0.09 -14.87 -6.57
N ILE A 91 -1.20 -14.88 -6.19
CA ILE A 91 -1.94 -13.68 -5.85
C ILE A 91 -1.23 -12.92 -4.72
N ARG A 92 -0.78 -13.64 -3.68
CA ARG A 92 -0.08 -13.03 -2.55
C ARG A 92 1.21 -12.32 -2.95
N ILE A 93 2.00 -12.96 -3.81
CA ILE A 93 3.25 -12.37 -4.34
C ILE A 93 2.96 -11.12 -5.20
N ILE A 94 1.89 -11.14 -5.99
CA ILE A 94 1.47 -9.98 -6.81
C ILE A 94 1.09 -8.81 -5.90
N PHE A 95 0.26 -9.03 -4.88
CA PHE A 95 -0.09 -8.00 -3.89
C PHE A 95 1.14 -7.46 -3.18
N LEU A 96 2.06 -8.34 -2.74
CA LEU A 96 3.28 -7.94 -2.08
C LEU A 96 4.12 -7.01 -2.96
N LYS A 97 4.33 -7.37 -4.23
CA LYS A 97 5.08 -6.55 -5.20
C LYS A 97 4.39 -5.21 -5.45
N GLY A 98 3.06 -5.20 -5.59
CA GLY A 98 2.29 -3.98 -5.82
C GLY A 98 2.32 -3.02 -4.63
N LEU A 99 2.15 -3.53 -3.41
CA LEU A 99 2.25 -2.74 -2.19
C LEU A 99 3.68 -2.21 -1.97
N TYR A 100 4.70 -3.04 -2.23
CA TYR A 100 6.10 -2.61 -2.18
C TYR A 100 6.41 -1.50 -3.19
N GLN A 101 5.84 -1.57 -4.39
CA GLN A 101 5.94 -0.51 -5.39
C GLN A 101 5.26 0.78 -4.91
N GLY A 102 4.11 0.68 -4.24
CA GLY A 102 3.46 1.81 -3.57
C GLY A 102 4.36 2.47 -2.53
N VAL A 103 4.98 1.69 -1.65
CA VAL A 103 5.95 2.18 -0.65
C VAL A 103 7.10 2.92 -1.33
N LYS A 104 7.78 2.29 -2.30
CA LYS A 104 8.87 2.93 -3.05
C LYS A 104 8.46 4.24 -3.72
N GLY A 105 7.26 4.27 -4.31
CA GLY A 105 6.72 5.47 -4.94
C GLY A 105 6.54 6.62 -3.94
N THR A 106 6.02 6.34 -2.74
CA THR A 106 5.83 7.38 -1.70
C THR A 106 7.15 7.95 -1.20
N PHE A 107 8.20 7.13 -1.03
CA PHE A 107 9.52 7.61 -0.64
C PHE A 107 10.14 8.49 -1.74
N ALA A 108 10.15 8.02 -2.98
CA ALA A 108 10.69 8.78 -4.10
C ALA A 108 9.95 10.11 -4.32
N TYR A 109 8.62 10.13 -4.12
CA TYR A 109 7.85 11.37 -4.25
C TYR A 109 8.25 12.42 -3.21
N GLN A 110 8.46 12.02 -1.95
CA GLN A 110 8.84 12.96 -0.91
C GLN A 110 10.26 13.51 -1.10
N GLU A 111 11.20 12.65 -1.49
CA GLU A 111 12.57 13.08 -1.84
C GLU A 111 12.56 14.11 -2.98
N ILE A 112 11.77 13.90 -4.02
CA ILE A 112 11.62 14.86 -5.14
C ILE A 112 11.04 16.20 -4.64
N MET A 113 10.03 16.15 -3.76
CA MET A 113 9.41 17.36 -3.21
C MET A 113 10.38 18.15 -2.31
N GLU A 114 11.22 17.47 -1.54
CA GLU A 114 12.27 18.11 -0.71
C GLU A 114 13.32 18.81 -1.59
N VAL A 115 13.75 18.16 -2.69
CA VAL A 115 14.71 18.74 -3.64
C VAL A 115 14.11 19.92 -4.42
N GLU A 116 12.85 19.82 -4.86
CA GLU A 116 12.15 20.93 -5.52
C GLU A 116 12.00 22.14 -4.59
N GLY A 117 11.65 21.93 -3.32
CA GLY A 117 11.54 22.99 -2.32
C GLY A 117 12.87 23.73 -2.10
N ASN A 118 13.97 23.00 -1.94
CA ASN A 118 15.30 23.58 -1.72
C ASN A 118 15.79 24.42 -2.93
N LYS A 119 15.43 24.03 -4.16
CA LYS A 119 15.75 24.80 -5.36
C LYS A 119 15.00 26.13 -5.45
N ILE A 120 13.77 26.19 -4.94
CA ILE A 120 12.96 27.41 -4.94
C ILE A 120 13.56 28.39 -3.93
N ASP A 121 13.83 27.94 -2.70
CA ASP A 121 14.44 28.74 -1.64
C ASP A 121 15.81 29.32 -2.06
N SER A 122 16.65 28.52 -2.73
CA SER A 122 17.93 29.00 -3.27
C SER A 122 17.79 30.07 -4.36
N LYS A 123 16.75 30.00 -5.20
CA LYS A 123 16.50 31.02 -6.24
C LYS A 123 16.02 32.33 -5.62
N ASP A 124 15.09 32.25 -4.68
CA ASP A 124 14.56 33.41 -3.96
C ASP A 124 15.67 34.12 -3.17
N PHE A 125 16.57 33.36 -2.53
CA PHE A 125 17.74 33.91 -1.86
C PHE A 125 18.66 34.69 -2.82
N LYS A 126 18.98 34.12 -3.99
CA LYS A 126 19.82 34.82 -5.00
C LYS A 126 19.16 36.09 -5.54
N GLN A 127 17.84 36.10 -5.68
CA GLN A 127 17.10 37.24 -6.22
C GLN A 127 16.99 38.41 -5.23
N LYS A 128 17.19 38.15 -3.93
CA LYS A 128 17.12 39.16 -2.86
C LYS A 128 18.44 39.89 -2.58
N ILE A 129 19.55 39.39 -3.15
CA ILE A 129 20.92 39.90 -2.93
C ILE A 129 21.43 40.70 -4.17
N LEU A 130 20.69 40.63 -5.28
CA LEU A 130 20.87 41.46 -6.48
C LEU A 130 19.92 42.65 -6.44
#